data_AF-A0A137QPG4-F1
#
_entry.id   AF-A0A137QPG4-F1
#
_cell.length_a   1.000
_cell.length_b   1.000
_cell.length_c   1.000
_cell.angle_alpha   90.00
_cell.angle_beta   90.00
_cell.angle_gamma   90.00
#
_symmetry.space_group_name_H-M   'P 1'
#
loop_
_entity.id
_entity.type
_entity.pdbx_description
1 polymer ?
#
loop_
_entity_poly.entity_id
_entity_poly.type
_entity_poly.pdbx_seq_one_letter_code
_entity_poly.pdbx_strand_id
1 'polypeptide(L)'
;MQRAIIQRFGGFSWQDVLEEDVLDGPPDAFPASTAAHIALHEFTVWLEPAQDTNGHEIPNVYDLNHFLGKDSLSVIGRGIKAQVTLTSATTKDGVIIPPPHPSLFALHTACARIAHMLGAIEYLNNPSREPDEMMEPNASVEF
;
A
#
# COMPACT_ATOMS: atom_id res chain seq x y z
N MET A 1 5.30 -3.30 6.54
CA MET A 1 5.39 -3.60 5.07
C MET A 1 5.85 -2.39 4.27
N GLN A 2 5.49 -1.18 4.70
CA GLN A 2 5.70 0.06 3.94
C GLN A 2 7.13 0.61 4.06
N ARG A 3 7.85 0.30 5.15
CA ARG A 3 9.25 0.68 5.34
C ARG A 3 10.15 0.23 4.18
N ALA A 4 9.98 -1.02 3.73
CA ALA A 4 10.75 -1.59 2.63
C ALA A 4 10.41 -0.96 1.27
N ILE A 5 9.20 -0.41 1.09
CA ILE A 5 8.78 0.26 -0.15
C ILE A 5 9.31 1.70 -0.17
N ILE A 6 9.18 2.44 0.94
CA ILE A 6 9.69 3.82 1.06
C ILE A 6 11.22 3.85 0.89
N GLN A 7 11.95 2.98 1.59
CA GLN A 7 13.41 2.92 1.48
C GLN A 7 13.89 2.50 0.08
N ARG A 8 13.13 1.66 -0.61
CA ARG A 8 13.56 1.08 -1.90
C ARG A 8 13.15 1.92 -3.12
N PHE A 9 12.11 2.75 -3.00
CA PHE A 9 11.56 3.50 -4.15
C PHE A 9 11.32 5.00 -3.89
N GLY A 10 11.32 5.46 -2.64
CA GLY A 10 10.99 6.85 -2.31
C GLY A 10 12.14 7.82 -2.59
N GLY A 11 13.39 7.41 -2.37
CA GLY A 11 14.53 8.35 -2.42
C GLY A 11 14.50 9.45 -1.34
N PHE A 12 13.56 9.36 -0.38
CA PHE A 12 13.42 10.23 0.78
C PHE A 12 13.42 9.39 2.08
N SER A 13 13.78 10.02 3.21
CA SER A 13 13.70 9.32 4.49
C SER A 13 12.24 9.16 4.88
N TRP A 14 11.87 7.98 5.37
CA TRP A 14 10.52 7.75 5.88
C TRP A 14 10.18 8.66 7.07
N GLN A 15 11.19 9.15 7.78
CA GLN A 15 11.08 10.13 8.88
C GLN A 15 10.58 11.50 8.40
N ASP A 16 10.76 11.81 7.12
CA ASP A 16 10.30 13.08 6.53
C ASP A 16 8.79 13.02 6.16
N VAL A 17 8.20 11.83 6.14
CA VAL A 17 6.82 11.57 5.67
C VAL A 17 5.92 11.00 6.77
N LEU A 18 6.51 10.35 7.77
CA LEU A 18 5.80 9.69 8.86
C LEU A 18 6.40 10.16 10.19
N GLU A 19 5.54 10.47 11.16
CA GLU A 19 5.98 10.83 12.52
C GLU A 19 6.84 9.69 13.13
N GLU A 20 7.82 10.04 13.96
CA GLU A 20 8.93 9.16 14.41
C GLU A 20 8.49 7.79 14.99
N ASP A 21 7.26 7.66 15.49
CA ASP A 21 6.76 6.46 16.17
C ASP A 21 5.90 5.51 15.32
N VAL A 22 5.65 5.83 14.04
CA VAL A 22 4.66 5.08 13.24
C VAL A 22 5.22 3.76 12.66
N LEU A 23 6.53 3.67 12.39
CA LEU A 23 7.11 2.58 11.60
C LEU A 23 7.81 1.46 12.38
N ASP A 24 8.10 1.65 13.67
CA ASP A 24 8.79 0.64 14.51
C ASP A 24 7.88 0.05 15.60
N GLY A 25 6.61 0.45 15.65
CA GLY A 25 5.65 -0.04 16.63
C GLY A 25 4.68 -1.10 16.10
N PRO A 26 3.89 -1.71 17.00
CA PRO A 26 2.69 -2.48 16.66
C PRO A 26 1.71 -1.86 15.62
N PRO A 27 1.63 -0.52 15.40
CA PRO A 27 0.73 0.07 14.41
C PRO A 27 1.07 -0.20 12.92
N ASP A 28 2.27 -0.68 12.54
CA ASP A 28 2.62 -1.00 11.13
C ASP A 28 2.13 -2.40 10.67
N ALA A 29 1.43 -3.14 11.53
CA ALA A 29 0.96 -4.49 11.22
C ALA A 29 -0.52 -4.66 11.51
N PHE A 30 -1.26 -5.21 10.54
CA PHE A 30 -2.62 -5.69 10.77
C PHE A 30 -2.77 -7.13 10.26
N PRO A 31 -3.55 -7.97 10.96
CA PRO A 31 -3.79 -9.34 10.53
C PRO A 31 -4.64 -9.33 9.25
N ALA A 32 -4.16 -10.03 8.23
CA ALA A 32 -4.85 -10.19 6.95
C ALA A 32 -4.92 -11.68 6.58
N SER A 33 -5.93 -12.07 5.79
CA SER A 33 -5.92 -13.38 5.15
C SER A 33 -4.74 -13.46 4.17
N THR A 34 -4.27 -14.67 3.85
CA THR A 34 -3.17 -14.86 2.89
C THR A 34 -3.43 -14.15 1.56
N ALA A 35 -4.67 -14.23 1.05
CA ALA A 35 -5.06 -13.55 -0.19
C ALA A 35 -5.00 -12.02 -0.06
N ALA A 36 -5.48 -11.44 1.04
CA ALA A 36 -5.41 -10.00 1.26
C ALA A 36 -3.95 -9.52 1.44
N HIS A 37 -3.12 -10.31 2.12
CA HIS A 37 -1.69 -10.01 2.28
C HIS A 37 -0.98 -9.96 0.92
N ILE A 38 -1.18 -10.97 0.06
CA ILE A 38 -0.61 -11.00 -1.30
C ILE A 38 -1.10 -9.80 -2.10
N ALA A 39 -2.41 -9.53 -2.12
CA ALA A 39 -2.97 -8.45 -2.92
C ALA A 39 -2.47 -7.06 -2.50
N LEU A 40 -2.33 -6.80 -1.20
CA LEU A 40 -1.74 -5.56 -0.69
C LEU A 40 -0.24 -5.48 -1.03
N HIS A 41 0.49 -6.59 -0.93
CA HIS A 41 1.92 -6.65 -1.22
C HIS A 41 2.22 -6.39 -2.71
N GLU A 42 1.43 -6.95 -3.61
CA GLU A 42 1.54 -6.79 -5.06
C GLU A 42 0.92 -5.48 -5.57
N PHE A 43 0.45 -4.62 -4.67
CA PHE A 43 -0.26 -3.37 -4.98
C PHE A 43 -1.49 -3.55 -5.89
N THR A 44 -2.08 -4.74 -5.95
CA THR A 44 -3.30 -4.98 -6.74
C THR A 44 -4.53 -4.39 -6.05
N VAL A 45 -4.51 -4.30 -4.72
CA VAL A 45 -5.50 -3.57 -3.92
C VAL A 45 -4.86 -2.50 -3.04
N TRP A 46 -5.64 -1.50 -2.65
CA TRP A 46 -5.25 -0.47 -1.67
C TRP A 46 -6.48 0.03 -0.90
N LEU A 47 -6.25 0.77 0.19
CA LEU A 47 -7.30 1.28 1.07
C LEU A 47 -7.41 2.81 0.96
N GLU A 48 -8.63 3.31 0.83
CA GLU A 48 -8.93 4.74 0.86
C GLU A 48 -9.95 5.06 1.95
N PRO A 49 -9.89 6.24 2.61
CA PRO A 49 -10.89 6.62 3.60
C PRO A 49 -12.30 6.52 3.02
N ALA A 50 -13.17 5.78 3.69
CA ALA A 50 -14.58 5.70 3.31
C ALA A 50 -15.26 7.03 3.62
N GLN A 51 -16.22 7.43 2.79
CA GLN A 51 -16.99 8.66 2.97
C GLN A 51 -18.46 8.36 3.28
N ASP A 52 -19.08 9.20 4.10
CA ASP A 52 -20.52 9.18 4.34
C ASP A 52 -21.29 9.74 3.12
N THR A 53 -22.63 9.78 3.22
CA THR A 53 -23.48 10.32 2.15
C THR A 53 -23.26 11.80 1.85
N ASN A 54 -22.57 12.53 2.73
CA ASN A 54 -22.27 13.94 2.61
C ASN A 54 -20.82 14.18 2.13
N GLY A 55 -20.04 13.11 1.88
CA GLY A 55 -18.64 13.20 1.48
C GLY A 55 -17.66 13.38 2.64
N HIS A 56 -18.09 13.25 3.89
CA HIS A 56 -17.19 13.31 5.04
C HIS A 56 -16.54 11.95 5.29
N GLU A 57 -15.24 11.95 5.61
CA GLU A 57 -14.53 10.73 5.97
C GLU A 57 -15.12 10.09 7.23
N ILE A 58 -15.36 8.79 7.16
CA ILE A 58 -15.82 7.98 8.29
C ILE A 58 -14.58 7.49 9.06
N PRO A 59 -14.40 7.87 10.34
CA PRO A 59 -13.20 7.51 11.08
C PRO A 59 -12.94 6.00 11.13
N ASN A 60 -11.71 5.60 10.80
CA ASN A 60 -11.24 4.21 10.79
C ASN A 60 -11.99 3.26 9.84
N VAL A 61 -12.77 3.78 8.90
CA VAL A 61 -13.44 2.97 7.88
C VAL A 61 -12.80 3.25 6.53
N TYR A 62 -12.48 2.18 5.80
CA TYR A 62 -11.77 2.26 4.54
C TYR A 62 -12.45 1.42 3.48
N ASP A 63 -12.61 2.02 2.31
CA ASP A 63 -12.98 1.32 1.09
C ASP A 63 -11.75 0.62 0.53
N LEU A 64 -11.92 -0.66 0.21
CA LEU A 64 -10.93 -1.41 -0.54
C LEU A 64 -11.13 -1.15 -2.03
N ASN A 65 -10.04 -0.79 -2.69
CA ASN A 65 -10.00 -0.56 -4.12
C ASN A 65 -9.13 -1.59 -4.79
N HIS A 66 -9.36 -1.81 -6.08
CA HIS A 66 -8.57 -2.70 -6.92
C HIS A 66 -8.18 -1.98 -8.20
N PHE A 67 -7.00 -2.29 -8.74
CA PHE A 67 -6.48 -1.61 -9.92
C PHE A 67 -7.34 -1.80 -11.18
N LEU A 68 -8.00 -2.96 -11.31
CA LEU A 68 -8.99 -3.23 -12.37
C LEU A 68 -10.41 -2.72 -12.05
N GLY A 69 -10.58 -1.94 -10.99
CA GLY A 69 -11.88 -1.43 -10.54
C GLY A 69 -12.58 -2.31 -9.50
N LYS A 70 -13.57 -1.72 -8.81
CA LYS A 70 -14.24 -2.30 -7.63
C LYS A 70 -14.94 -3.64 -7.92
N ASP A 71 -15.45 -3.85 -9.13
CA ASP A 71 -16.11 -5.10 -9.52
C ASP A 71 -15.18 -6.33 -9.42
N SER A 72 -13.88 -6.11 -9.62
CA SER A 72 -12.86 -7.14 -9.56
C SER A 72 -12.61 -7.67 -8.14
N LEU A 73 -13.02 -6.94 -7.10
CA LEU A 73 -12.82 -7.36 -5.71
C LEU A 73 -13.51 -8.69 -5.38
N SER A 74 -14.65 -8.95 -6.04
CA SER A 74 -15.39 -10.20 -5.88
C SER A 74 -14.63 -11.44 -6.39
N VAL A 75 -13.65 -11.25 -7.28
CA VAL A 75 -12.89 -12.31 -7.95
C VAL A 75 -11.65 -12.73 -7.14
N ILE A 76 -11.07 -11.83 -6.36
CA ILE A 76 -9.76 -12.02 -5.68
C ILE A 76 -9.86 -12.93 -4.45
N GLY A 77 -11.07 -13.27 -4.02
CA GLY A 77 -11.30 -14.39 -3.11
C GLY A 77 -12.48 -14.21 -2.16
N ARG A 78 -13.04 -15.35 -1.74
CA ARG A 78 -14.05 -15.41 -0.67
C ARG A 78 -13.41 -14.97 0.65
N GLY A 79 -13.50 -13.69 0.99
CA GLY A 79 -13.04 -13.19 2.29
C GLY A 79 -12.54 -11.76 2.30
N ILE A 80 -12.33 -11.15 1.14
CA ILE A 80 -11.96 -9.75 1.05
C ILE A 80 -13.24 -8.91 1.04
N LYS A 81 -13.47 -8.15 2.10
CA LYS A 81 -14.61 -7.23 2.19
C LYS A 81 -14.30 -5.97 1.38
N ALA A 82 -15.29 -5.46 0.65
CA ALA A 82 -15.17 -4.21 -0.10
C ALA A 82 -14.95 -2.98 0.80
N GLN A 83 -15.31 -3.10 2.09
CA GLN A 83 -15.06 -2.08 3.09
C GLN A 83 -14.60 -2.75 4.39
N VAL A 84 -13.65 -2.13 5.07
CA VAL A 84 -13.07 -2.61 6.33
C VAL A 84 -13.12 -1.52 7.39
N THR A 85 -13.35 -1.93 8.64
CA THR A 85 -13.23 -1.05 9.81
C THR A 85 -12.02 -1.49 10.59
N LEU A 86 -11.10 -0.57 10.86
CA LEU A 86 -9.90 -0.84 11.63
C LEU A 86 -10.16 -0.50 13.09
N THR A 87 -9.88 -1.45 13.97
CA THR A 87 -10.09 -1.30 15.41
C THR A 87 -8.80 -1.64 16.14
N SER A 88 -8.67 -1.12 17.35
CA SER A 88 -7.64 -1.60 18.26
C SER A 88 -7.84 -3.09 18.56
N ALA A 89 -6.74 -3.78 18.81
CA ALA A 89 -6.72 -5.19 19.21
C ALA A 89 -6.03 -5.34 20.55
N THR A 90 -6.40 -6.36 21.33
CA THR A 90 -5.73 -6.71 22.58
C THR A 90 -5.04 -8.06 22.43
N THR A 91 -3.75 -8.10 22.71
CA THR A 91 -2.96 -9.35 22.72
C THR A 91 -3.37 -10.26 23.89
N LYS A 92 -2.96 -11.53 23.84
CA LYS A 92 -3.19 -12.49 24.95
C LYS A 92 -2.58 -12.02 26.28
N ASP A 93 -1.50 -11.25 26.20
CA ASP A 93 -0.79 -10.71 27.37
C ASP A 93 -1.33 -9.35 27.83
N GLY A 94 -2.48 -8.91 27.28
CA GLY A 94 -3.17 -7.67 27.70
C GLY A 94 -2.65 -6.38 27.07
N VAL A 95 -1.65 -6.45 26.18
CA VAL A 95 -1.13 -5.28 25.45
C VAL A 95 -2.16 -4.81 24.41
N ILE A 96 -2.47 -3.51 24.42
CA ILE A 96 -3.33 -2.86 23.43
C ILE A 96 -2.51 -2.47 22.21
N ILE A 97 -2.95 -2.91 21.04
CA ILE A 97 -2.44 -2.52 19.73
C ILE A 97 -3.43 -1.51 19.15
N PRO A 98 -3.03 -0.25 18.89
CA PRO A 98 -3.91 0.74 18.27
C PRO A 98 -4.18 0.36 16.80
N PRO A 99 -5.25 0.89 16.17
CA PRO A 99 -5.42 0.73 14.74
C PRO A 99 -4.24 1.35 13.97
N PRO A 100 -3.89 0.83 12.79
CA PRO A 100 -2.84 1.41 11.97
C PRO A 100 -3.12 2.88 11.63
N HIS A 101 -2.06 3.68 11.58
CA HIS A 101 -2.19 5.11 11.33
C HIS A 101 -2.66 5.39 9.89
N PRO A 102 -3.62 6.31 9.65
CA PRO A 102 -4.16 6.57 8.31
C PRO A 102 -3.11 6.93 7.24
N SER A 103 -2.04 7.62 7.63
CA SER A 103 -0.95 8.01 6.70
C SER A 103 -0.27 6.81 6.05
N LEU A 104 -0.24 5.66 6.72
CA LEU A 104 0.30 4.41 6.17
C LEU A 104 -0.53 3.98 4.96
N PHE A 105 -1.85 4.03 5.03
CA PHE A 105 -2.71 3.69 3.90
C PHE A 105 -2.62 4.71 2.78
N ALA A 106 -2.57 6.00 3.10
CA ALA A 106 -2.39 7.05 2.11
C ALA A 106 -1.09 6.85 1.30
N LEU A 107 0.00 6.53 2.00
CA LEU A 107 1.28 6.22 1.38
C LEU A 107 1.21 4.97 0.50
N HIS A 108 0.67 3.86 1.02
CA HIS A 108 0.53 2.63 0.24
C HIS A 108 -0.32 2.85 -1.01
N THR A 109 -1.42 3.60 -0.90
CA THR A 109 -2.26 4.00 -2.02
C THR A 109 -1.50 4.81 -3.05
N ALA A 110 -0.67 5.78 -2.62
CA ALA A 110 0.18 6.53 -3.53
C ALA A 110 1.17 5.62 -4.26
N CYS A 111 1.85 4.72 -3.54
CA CYS A 111 2.76 3.74 -4.14
C CYS A 111 2.04 2.83 -5.15
N ALA A 112 0.85 2.32 -4.80
CA ALA A 112 0.07 1.46 -5.67
C ALA A 112 -0.29 2.18 -6.98
N ARG A 113 -0.83 3.40 -6.87
CA ARG A 113 -1.22 4.21 -8.03
C ARG A 113 -0.02 4.52 -8.92
N ILE A 114 1.12 4.93 -8.36
CA ILE A 114 2.34 5.20 -9.12
C ILE A 114 2.83 3.92 -9.82
N ALA A 115 2.86 2.78 -9.11
CA ALA A 115 3.31 1.52 -9.67
C ALA A 115 2.46 1.09 -10.88
N HIS A 116 1.13 1.24 -10.79
CA HIS A 116 0.22 0.96 -11.90
C HIS A 116 0.36 1.96 -13.05
N MET A 117 0.46 3.26 -12.75
CA MET A 117 0.63 4.30 -13.77
C MET A 117 1.91 4.12 -14.60
N LEU A 118 2.99 3.66 -13.97
CA LEU A 118 4.29 3.46 -14.62
C LEU A 118 4.44 2.06 -15.25
N GLY A 119 3.42 1.19 -15.17
CA GLY A 119 3.56 -0.22 -15.55
C GLY A 119 4.60 -0.98 -14.72
N ALA A 120 5.08 -0.41 -13.62
CA ALA A 120 6.16 -0.95 -12.79
C ALA A 120 5.73 -2.20 -12.01
N ILE A 121 4.43 -2.46 -11.90
CA ILE A 121 3.87 -3.68 -11.28
C ILE A 121 4.43 -4.94 -11.97
N GLU A 122 4.53 -4.94 -13.31
CA GLU A 122 5.05 -6.09 -14.07
C GLU A 122 6.52 -6.37 -13.77
N TYR A 123 7.29 -5.31 -13.43
CA TYR A 123 8.69 -5.42 -13.02
C TYR A 123 8.83 -5.86 -11.56
N LEU A 124 7.98 -5.36 -10.66
CA LEU A 124 7.99 -5.74 -9.24
C LEU A 124 7.61 -7.21 -9.02
N ASN A 125 6.74 -7.75 -9.86
CA ASN A 125 6.27 -9.15 -9.76
C ASN A 125 7.19 -10.16 -10.49
N ASN A 126 8.27 -9.70 -11.14
CA ASN A 126 9.23 -10.56 -11.83
C ASN A 126 10.64 -10.42 -11.24
N PRO A 127 10.97 -11.15 -10.15
CA PRO A 127 12.26 -11.04 -9.45
C PRO A 127 13.48 -11.49 -10.27
N SER A 128 13.27 -12.07 -11.45
CA SER A 128 14.31 -12.58 -12.35
C SER A 128 14.61 -11.68 -13.55
N ARG A 129 13.90 -10.56 -13.71
CA ARG A 129 14.15 -9.64 -14.81
C ARG A 129 15.30 -8.72 -14.41
N GLU A 130 16.46 -8.90 -15.05
CA GLU A 130 17.55 -7.93 -14.96
C GLU A 130 17.05 -6.57 -15.47
N PRO A 131 17.54 -5.44 -14.91
CA PRO A 131 17.20 -4.12 -15.42
C PRO A 131 17.81 -3.99 -16.81
N ASP A 132 17.06 -4.39 -17.84
CA ASP A 132 17.44 -4.15 -19.23
C ASP A 132 17.62 -2.63 -19.43
N GLU A 133 18.89 -2.24 -19.56
CA GLU A 133 19.40 -1.07 -20.30
C GLU A 133 18.47 0.15 -20.30
N MET A 134 18.34 0.81 -19.13
CA MET A 134 17.87 2.19 -19.12
C MET A 134 18.94 3.10 -19.75
N MET A 135 18.76 3.39 -21.04
CA MET A 135 19.35 4.50 -21.80
C MET A 135 20.86 4.72 -21.60
N GLU A 136 21.66 4.17 -22.51
CA GLU A 136 22.84 4.90 -22.98
C GLU A 136 22.34 6.26 -23.53
N PRO A 137 22.77 7.41 -22.98
CA PRO A 137 22.51 8.69 -23.63
C PRO A 137 23.29 8.68 -24.94
N ASN A 138 22.58 8.76 -26.08
CA ASN A 138 23.21 8.97 -27.38
C ASN A 138 24.04 10.26 -27.35
N ALA A 139 25.32 10.10 -27.02
CA ALA A 139 26.35 11.11 -27.15
C ALA A 139 26.73 11.20 -28.63
N SER A 140 26.03 12.05 -29.37
CA SER A 140 26.56 12.69 -30.58
C SER A 140 25.58 13.75 -31.07
N VAL A 141 25.69 14.96 -30.51
CA VAL A 141 25.38 16.18 -31.24
C VAL A 141 26.73 16.69 -31.74
N GLU A 142 27.01 16.47 -33.02
CA GLU A 142 28.15 17.12 -33.70
C GLU A 142 27.76 18.54 -34.12
N PHE A 143 28.74 19.46 -34.04
CA PHE A 143 28.64 20.89 -34.39
C PHE A 143 28.73 21.13 -35.89
#